data_AF-M0L5L5-F1
#
_entry.id   AF-M0L5L5-F1
#
_cell.length_a   1.000
_cell.length_b   1.000
_cell.length_c   1.000
_cell.angle_alpha   90.00
_cell.angle_beta   90.00
_cell.angle_gamma   90.00
#
_symmetry.space_group_name_H-M   'P 1'
#
loop_
_entity.id
_entity.type
_entity.pdbx_description
1 polymer ?
#
loop_
_entity_poly.entity_id
_entity_poly.type
_entity_poly.pdbx_seq_one_letter_code
_entity_poly.pdbx_strand_id
1 'polypeptide(L)'
;MSDRIQQSATSDGIREVSKNLPAVGLVATDSNAEWIAAEILRIHSRAHQAIVTAAVDADPQALAFARWLDAEVVDPSGSQPKSDTPRERLRRYAKQAGYPGLVYHGGGDGSVNLPASREALNSTEKFTIDARVEPVTDPEPTVMVGIPAYNEAGMIGSVVESAREFADTVLVVDDGSTDETVEAAQAAGATVYEHEHNVGYGGALKSIFEQADRSDTDYLVVLDADGQHDPSDIPELIKRQRESDAEIVIGNRFDESAETEMPLYRRFGLFTVNLMTNLSLGIFTPTNRIRDTQSGFRAYSQAAISSLASDSSIGDRMDASTNILYHAHSNGYQIAEVPTTIDYDVEASNNLGPVEHGLTLVGNIIRTVEREHPIMLLGVPGVCFVLVGFVFTYLTMFNYLQSGTFPLGHALASTTFTITGILASFTGIILHSLELYRQ
;
A
#
# COMPACT_ATOMS: atom_id res chain seq x y z
N MET A 1 -18.64 -16.49 -35.85
CA MET A 1 -19.31 -16.09 -34.59
C MET A 1 -20.03 -17.31 -34.07
N SER A 2 -19.78 -17.68 -32.81
CA SER A 2 -20.19 -18.93 -32.14
C SER A 2 -19.27 -20.12 -32.44
N ASP A 3 -18.20 -20.25 -31.66
CA ASP A 3 -17.47 -21.52 -31.31
C ASP A 3 -16.06 -21.28 -30.72
N ARG A 4 -15.77 -20.08 -30.22
CA ARG A 4 -14.47 -19.75 -29.58
C ARG A 4 -14.57 -19.06 -28.22
N ILE A 5 -15.63 -19.34 -27.45
CA ILE A 5 -15.83 -18.77 -26.10
C ILE A 5 -16.08 -19.88 -25.05
N GLN A 6 -15.34 -20.99 -25.12
CA GLN A 6 -15.54 -22.06 -24.12
C GLN A 6 -14.25 -22.84 -23.82
N GLN A 7 -13.15 -22.12 -23.61
CA GLN A 7 -11.92 -22.68 -23.04
C GLN A 7 -11.06 -21.53 -22.52
N SER A 8 -11.26 -21.14 -21.27
CA SER A 8 -10.31 -20.38 -20.42
C SER A 8 -11.01 -19.97 -19.12
N ALA A 9 -11.34 -20.95 -18.29
CA ALA A 9 -11.64 -20.76 -16.88
C ALA A 9 -11.30 -22.07 -16.16
N THR A 10 -10.04 -22.48 -16.24
CA THR A 10 -9.49 -23.48 -15.32
C THR A 10 -9.09 -22.75 -14.06
N SER A 11 -9.82 -23.04 -12.99
CA SER A 11 -9.54 -22.65 -11.61
C SER A 11 -8.17 -23.20 -11.18
N ASP A 12 -7.14 -22.36 -11.16
CA ASP A 12 -5.75 -22.73 -10.85
C ASP A 12 -5.46 -22.90 -9.33
N GLY A 13 -6.49 -23.00 -8.48
CA GLY A 13 -6.32 -23.11 -7.02
C GLY A 13 -6.42 -24.52 -6.42
N ILE A 14 -7.09 -25.46 -7.09
CA ILE A 14 -7.44 -26.76 -6.50
C ILE A 14 -6.74 -27.88 -7.28
N ARG A 15 -5.74 -28.52 -6.65
CA ARG A 15 -5.05 -29.68 -7.22
C ARG A 15 -6.03 -30.86 -7.34
N GLU A 16 -5.94 -31.62 -8.42
CA GLU A 16 -6.73 -32.84 -8.61
C GLU A 16 -6.48 -33.82 -7.47
N VAL A 17 -7.55 -34.23 -6.78
CA VAL A 17 -7.46 -35.05 -5.57
C VAL A 17 -6.97 -36.47 -5.89
N SER A 18 -5.97 -36.94 -5.16
CA SER A 18 -5.36 -38.25 -5.39
C SER A 18 -5.92 -39.34 -4.47
N LYS A 19 -6.45 -40.43 -5.06
CA LYS A 19 -6.82 -41.64 -4.32
C LYS A 19 -5.64 -42.45 -3.78
N ASN A 20 -4.40 -42.11 -4.17
CA ASN A 20 -3.18 -42.76 -3.67
C ASN A 20 -2.68 -42.14 -2.35
N LEU A 21 -3.34 -41.10 -1.86
CA LEU A 21 -3.03 -40.45 -0.59
C LEU A 21 -4.07 -40.84 0.47
N PRO A 22 -3.70 -40.84 1.77
CA PRO A 22 -4.67 -41.07 2.84
C PRO A 22 -5.75 -39.99 2.82
N ALA A 23 -6.99 -40.38 3.11
CA ALA A 23 -8.07 -39.41 3.23
C ALA A 23 -8.00 -38.69 4.60
N VAL A 24 -8.57 -37.49 4.67
CA VAL A 24 -8.72 -36.73 5.90
C VAL A 24 -10.18 -36.76 6.33
N GLY A 25 -10.45 -37.33 7.50
CA GLY A 25 -11.78 -37.42 8.07
C GLY A 25 -12.05 -36.26 9.02
N LEU A 26 -13.03 -35.43 8.71
CA LEU A 26 -13.45 -34.29 9.52
C LEU A 26 -14.82 -34.54 10.17
N VAL A 27 -15.00 -34.00 11.37
CA VAL A 27 -16.28 -34.06 12.10
C VAL A 27 -16.87 -32.66 12.19
N ALA A 28 -18.04 -32.48 11.56
CA ALA A 28 -18.85 -31.27 11.66
C ALA A 28 -19.61 -31.25 12.99
N THR A 29 -19.63 -30.10 13.66
CA THR A 29 -20.35 -29.79 14.89
C THR A 29 -21.22 -28.55 14.67
N ASP A 30 -22.04 -28.19 15.65
CA ASP A 30 -22.92 -27.01 15.58
C ASP A 30 -22.18 -25.65 15.48
N SER A 31 -20.86 -25.61 15.72
CA SER A 31 -20.10 -24.37 15.85
C SER A 31 -18.85 -24.28 14.96
N ASN A 32 -18.66 -25.19 14.01
CA ASN A 32 -17.41 -25.27 13.23
C ASN A 32 -17.61 -25.26 11.70
N ALA A 33 -18.73 -24.75 11.20
CA ALA A 33 -19.05 -24.73 9.77
C ALA A 33 -17.99 -23.97 8.93
N GLU A 34 -17.57 -22.79 9.37
CA GLU A 34 -16.54 -21.98 8.71
C GLU A 34 -15.18 -22.68 8.72
N TRP A 35 -14.81 -23.27 9.87
CA TRP A 35 -13.58 -24.04 10.00
C TRP A 35 -13.58 -25.26 9.08
N ILE A 36 -14.69 -26.01 8.97
CA ILE A 36 -14.83 -27.14 8.04
C ILE A 36 -14.60 -26.68 6.59
N ALA A 37 -15.19 -25.54 6.19
CA ALA A 37 -15.02 -25.02 4.85
C ALA A 37 -13.55 -24.66 4.54
N ALA A 38 -12.90 -23.91 5.44
CA ALA A 38 -11.49 -23.56 5.30
C ALA A 38 -10.58 -24.79 5.29
N GLU A 39 -10.87 -25.78 6.13
CA GLU A 39 -10.07 -27.00 6.24
C GLU A 39 -10.16 -27.88 4.99
N ILE A 40 -11.35 -28.01 4.39
CA ILE A 40 -11.52 -28.73 3.12
C ILE A 40 -10.66 -28.11 2.02
N LEU A 41 -10.67 -26.78 1.91
CA LEU A 41 -9.85 -26.06 0.93
C LEU A 41 -8.35 -26.34 1.14
N ARG A 42 -7.88 -26.33 2.40
CA ARG A 42 -6.49 -26.68 2.75
C ARG A 42 -6.13 -28.13 2.43
N ILE A 43 -7.06 -29.06 2.60
CA ILE A 43 -6.85 -30.48 2.29
C ILE A 43 -6.75 -30.69 0.77
N HIS A 44 -7.67 -30.07 0.00
CA HIS A 44 -7.74 -30.21 -1.45
C HIS A 44 -6.58 -29.51 -2.17
N SER A 45 -6.11 -28.35 -1.67
CA SER A 45 -4.91 -27.69 -2.22
C SER A 45 -3.64 -28.57 -2.12
N ARG A 46 -3.62 -29.53 -1.19
CA ARG A 46 -2.56 -30.54 -1.02
C ARG A 46 -2.91 -31.90 -1.65
N ALA A 47 -3.89 -31.96 -2.55
CA ALA A 47 -4.34 -33.15 -3.29
C ALA A 47 -4.84 -34.33 -2.44
N HIS A 48 -5.19 -34.11 -1.17
CA HIS A 48 -5.84 -35.12 -0.32
C HIS A 48 -7.36 -35.02 -0.45
N GLN A 49 -8.10 -36.10 -0.19
CA GLN A 49 -9.56 -36.07 -0.16
C GLN A 49 -10.06 -35.76 1.26
N ALA A 50 -10.94 -34.77 1.40
CA ALA A 50 -11.70 -34.57 2.63
C ALA A 50 -12.96 -35.46 2.64
N ILE A 51 -13.18 -36.14 3.76
CA ILE A 51 -14.38 -36.93 4.06
C ILE A 51 -15.02 -36.34 5.32
N VAL A 52 -16.27 -35.89 5.25
CA VAL A 52 -16.92 -35.18 6.35
C VAL A 52 -18.11 -35.97 6.88
N THR A 53 -18.21 -36.10 8.21
CA THR A 53 -19.42 -36.62 8.87
C THR A 53 -19.88 -35.65 9.94
N ALA A 54 -21.17 -35.70 10.28
CA ALA A 54 -21.75 -34.90 11.36
C ALA A 54 -21.63 -35.60 12.72
N ALA A 55 -21.43 -34.81 13.78
CA ALA A 55 -21.78 -35.21 15.15
C ALA A 55 -23.31 -35.42 15.28
N VAL A 56 -23.77 -35.96 16.41
CA VAL A 56 -25.20 -36.25 16.63
C VAL A 56 -26.05 -34.97 16.56
N ASP A 57 -25.47 -33.86 17.03
CA ASP A 57 -26.04 -32.51 17.00
C ASP A 57 -25.09 -31.65 16.15
N ALA A 58 -25.23 -31.69 14.83
CA ALA A 58 -24.37 -30.93 13.93
C ALA A 58 -25.18 -30.04 13.00
N ASP A 59 -24.64 -28.86 12.72
CA ASP A 59 -25.23 -27.87 11.85
C ASP A 59 -25.39 -28.43 10.42
N PRO A 60 -26.61 -28.43 9.85
CA PRO A 60 -26.84 -28.76 8.45
C PRO A 60 -25.97 -27.94 7.47
N GLN A 61 -25.57 -26.72 7.82
CA GLN A 61 -24.74 -25.86 6.98
C GLN A 61 -23.34 -26.42 6.77
N ALA A 62 -22.69 -26.97 7.80
CA ALA A 62 -21.34 -27.53 7.68
C ALA A 62 -21.29 -28.70 6.66
N LEU A 63 -22.32 -29.55 6.64
CA LEU A 63 -22.44 -30.61 5.63
C LEU A 63 -22.79 -30.07 4.25
N ALA A 64 -23.53 -28.96 4.16
CA ALA A 64 -23.82 -28.30 2.89
C ALA A 64 -22.54 -27.71 2.27
N PHE A 65 -21.73 -26.99 3.05
CA PHE A 65 -20.42 -26.49 2.64
C PHE A 65 -19.51 -27.64 2.18
N ALA A 66 -19.48 -28.74 2.93
CA ALA A 66 -18.69 -29.90 2.55
C ALA A 66 -19.07 -30.43 1.15
N ARG A 67 -20.37 -30.51 0.83
CA ARG A 67 -20.82 -30.92 -0.52
C ARG A 67 -20.47 -29.89 -1.58
N TRP A 68 -20.56 -28.59 -1.28
CA TRP A 68 -20.22 -27.53 -2.24
C TRP A 68 -18.73 -27.47 -2.56
N LEU A 69 -17.88 -27.91 -1.64
CA LEU A 69 -16.42 -27.93 -1.79
C LEU A 69 -15.88 -29.30 -2.25
N ASP A 70 -16.73 -30.13 -2.85
CA ASP A 70 -16.40 -31.48 -3.36
C ASP A 70 -15.80 -32.44 -2.31
N ALA A 71 -16.13 -32.26 -1.02
CA ALA A 71 -15.80 -33.22 0.02
C ALA A 71 -16.82 -34.37 0.05
N GLU A 72 -16.37 -35.58 0.36
CA GLU A 72 -17.24 -36.76 0.43
C GLU A 72 -18.00 -36.76 1.77
N VAL A 73 -19.32 -36.64 1.72
CA VAL A 73 -20.14 -36.55 2.95
C VAL A 73 -20.73 -37.90 3.35
N VAL A 74 -20.45 -38.31 4.59
CA VAL A 74 -20.94 -39.55 5.20
C VAL A 74 -22.07 -39.23 6.18
N ASP A 75 -23.30 -39.49 5.74
CA ASP A 75 -24.52 -39.16 6.48
C ASP A 75 -24.75 -40.11 7.68
N PRO A 76 -25.03 -39.60 8.89
CA PRO A 76 -25.38 -40.43 10.04
C PRO A 76 -26.76 -41.10 9.94
N SER A 77 -27.65 -40.69 9.03
CA SER A 77 -29.08 -41.08 9.00
C SER A 77 -29.41 -42.45 8.39
N GLY A 78 -28.41 -43.31 8.13
CA GLY A 78 -28.65 -44.71 7.77
C GLY A 78 -29.09 -45.56 8.97
N SER A 79 -29.78 -46.68 8.72
CA SER A 79 -30.07 -47.73 9.72
C SER A 79 -28.78 -48.35 10.28
N GLN A 80 -28.14 -47.62 11.20
CA GLN A 80 -26.83 -47.91 11.77
C GLN A 80 -26.94 -48.27 13.26
N PRO A 81 -26.00 -49.07 13.80
CA PRO A 81 -26.00 -49.45 15.21
C PRO A 81 -25.85 -48.21 16.11
N LYS A 82 -26.55 -48.17 17.25
CA LYS A 82 -26.47 -47.11 18.28
C LYS A 82 -25.07 -46.85 18.88
N SER A 83 -24.04 -47.58 18.43
CA SER A 83 -22.65 -47.49 18.89
C SER A 83 -21.68 -46.91 17.86
N ASP A 84 -22.16 -46.34 16.74
CA ASP A 84 -21.29 -45.87 15.66
C ASP A 84 -20.73 -44.47 15.94
N THR A 85 -19.45 -44.40 16.30
CA THR A 85 -18.77 -43.11 16.54
C THR A 85 -18.45 -42.43 15.20
N PRO A 86 -18.37 -41.08 15.14
CA PRO A 86 -17.96 -40.36 13.92
C PRO A 86 -16.65 -40.90 13.31
N ARG A 87 -15.69 -41.24 14.17
CA ARG A 87 -14.41 -41.85 13.77
C ARG A 87 -14.58 -43.19 13.06
N GLU A 88 -15.45 -44.06 13.54
CA GLU A 88 -15.64 -45.39 12.93
C GLU A 88 -16.45 -45.29 11.62
N ARG A 89 -17.39 -44.34 11.50
CA ARG A 89 -18.08 -44.03 10.24
C ARG A 89 -17.09 -43.62 9.15
N LEU A 90 -16.24 -42.63 9.45
CA LEU A 90 -15.22 -42.14 8.52
C LEU A 90 -14.23 -43.25 8.15
N ARG A 91 -13.79 -44.05 9.12
CA ARG A 91 -12.88 -45.19 8.90
C ARG A 91 -13.48 -46.25 7.99
N ARG A 92 -14.73 -46.63 8.23
CA ARG A 92 -15.44 -47.63 7.42
C ARG A 92 -15.58 -47.17 5.98
N TYR A 93 -16.01 -45.92 5.80
CA TYR A 93 -16.19 -45.33 4.49
C TYR A 93 -14.86 -45.20 3.74
N ALA A 94 -13.81 -44.69 4.39
CA ALA A 94 -12.47 -44.58 3.78
C ALA A 94 -11.92 -45.93 3.30
N LYS A 95 -12.13 -47.02 4.06
CA LYS A 95 -11.78 -48.38 3.63
C LYS A 95 -12.59 -48.85 2.42
N GLN A 96 -13.88 -48.60 2.39
CA GLN A 96 -14.77 -48.99 1.30
C GLN A 96 -14.44 -48.23 0.00
N ALA A 97 -14.07 -46.96 0.12
CA ALA A 97 -13.69 -46.10 -1.00
C ALA A 97 -12.26 -46.37 -1.54
N GLY A 98 -11.48 -47.20 -0.84
CA GLY A 98 -10.16 -47.67 -1.29
C GLY A 98 -8.97 -46.79 -0.90
N TYR A 99 -9.12 -45.90 0.09
CA TYR A 99 -8.00 -45.07 0.55
C TYR A 99 -6.95 -45.88 1.32
N PRO A 100 -5.66 -45.54 1.21
CA PRO A 100 -4.58 -46.26 1.89
C PRO A 100 -4.56 -46.04 3.42
N GLY A 101 -5.25 -45.01 3.92
CA GLY A 101 -5.44 -44.75 5.34
C GLY A 101 -6.32 -43.53 5.61
N LEU A 102 -6.54 -43.24 6.90
CA LEU A 102 -7.39 -42.14 7.37
C LEU A 102 -6.66 -41.30 8.43
N VAL A 103 -6.53 -40.01 8.18
CA VAL A 103 -6.14 -39.01 9.17
C VAL A 103 -7.41 -38.44 9.78
N TYR A 104 -7.67 -38.69 11.07
CA TYR A 104 -8.90 -38.28 11.74
C TYR A 104 -8.73 -36.97 12.51
N HIS A 105 -9.62 -36.00 12.27
CA HIS A 105 -9.72 -34.75 13.03
C HIS A 105 -11.14 -34.58 13.59
N GLY A 106 -11.25 -34.55 14.91
CA GLY A 106 -12.55 -34.52 15.61
C GLY A 106 -13.26 -33.16 15.66
N GLY A 107 -12.76 -32.15 14.93
CA GLY A 107 -13.32 -30.79 14.93
C GLY A 107 -12.86 -29.91 16.10
N GLY A 108 -11.63 -30.11 16.61
CA GLY A 108 -11.01 -29.24 17.62
C GLY A 108 -10.29 -28.03 17.02
N ASP A 109 -9.64 -27.22 17.86
CA ASP A 109 -8.88 -26.04 17.42
C ASP A 109 -7.63 -26.43 16.62
N GLY A 110 -7.38 -25.71 15.52
CA GLY A 110 -6.19 -25.87 14.66
C GLY A 110 -6.47 -26.49 13.28
N SER A 111 -5.47 -26.48 12.40
CA SER A 111 -5.48 -27.05 11.04
C SER A 111 -4.72 -28.39 11.02
N VAL A 112 -5.09 -29.30 10.11
CA VAL A 112 -4.39 -30.57 9.93
C VAL A 112 -3.02 -30.34 9.29
N ASN A 113 -1.95 -30.57 10.05
CA ASN A 113 -0.60 -30.68 9.52
C ASN A 113 -0.47 -32.01 8.74
N LEU A 114 -0.81 -31.94 7.45
CA LEU A 114 -0.83 -33.08 6.54
C LEU A 114 0.54 -33.80 6.43
N PRO A 115 1.69 -33.11 6.27
CA PRO A 115 3.00 -33.76 6.25
C PRO A 115 3.30 -34.58 7.51
N ALA A 116 3.16 -33.98 8.70
CA ALA A 116 3.42 -34.64 9.97
C ALA A 116 2.42 -35.77 10.26
N SER A 117 1.15 -35.58 9.88
CA SER A 117 0.12 -36.62 9.98
C SER A 117 0.44 -37.82 9.07
N ARG A 118 0.89 -37.56 7.83
CA ARG A 118 1.26 -38.63 6.90
C ARG A 118 2.47 -39.43 7.39
N GLU A 119 3.47 -38.76 7.94
CA GLU A 119 4.62 -39.43 8.55
C GLU A 119 4.21 -40.29 9.76
N ALA A 120 3.32 -39.77 10.62
CA ALA A 120 2.76 -40.53 11.73
C ALA A 120 1.94 -41.75 11.28
N LEU A 121 1.21 -41.63 10.16
CA LEU A 121 0.46 -42.74 9.59
C LEU A 121 1.39 -43.81 9.02
N ASN A 122 2.41 -43.40 8.26
CA ASN A 122 3.39 -44.32 7.66
C ASN A 122 4.27 -45.04 8.70
N SER A 123 4.48 -44.43 9.87
CA SER A 123 5.25 -45.02 10.97
C SER A 123 4.44 -46.00 11.84
N THR A 124 3.15 -46.18 11.56
CA THR A 124 2.28 -47.13 12.28
C THR A 124 1.61 -48.11 11.33
N GLU A 125 1.35 -49.33 11.78
CA GLU A 125 0.55 -50.31 11.02
C GLU A 125 -0.97 -50.03 11.10
N LYS A 126 -1.37 -48.89 11.67
CA LYS A 126 -2.77 -48.54 11.88
C LYS A 126 -3.33 -47.88 10.63
N PHE A 127 -4.53 -48.29 10.22
CA PHE A 127 -5.27 -47.62 9.14
C PHE A 127 -5.71 -46.19 9.51
N THR A 128 -5.86 -45.89 10.80
CA THR A 128 -6.37 -44.59 11.27
C THR A 128 -5.49 -44.04 12.37
N ILE A 129 -5.10 -42.77 12.22
CA ILE A 129 -4.41 -41.99 13.25
C ILE A 129 -5.21 -40.72 13.57
N ASP A 130 -4.93 -40.12 14.72
CA ASP A 130 -5.37 -38.75 15.00
C ASP A 130 -4.45 -37.77 14.26
N ALA A 131 -5.05 -36.72 13.69
CA ALA A 131 -4.33 -35.66 12.99
C ALA A 131 -3.29 -35.00 13.91
N ARG A 132 -2.11 -34.73 13.35
CA ARG A 132 -1.19 -33.75 13.93
C ARG A 132 -1.73 -32.38 13.55
N VAL A 133 -1.95 -31.54 14.56
CA VAL A 133 -2.60 -30.25 14.40
C VAL A 133 -1.55 -29.15 14.50
N GLU A 134 -1.64 -28.17 13.61
CA GLU A 134 -0.90 -26.91 13.67
C GLU A 134 -1.87 -25.76 13.95
N PRO A 135 -1.45 -24.68 14.64
CA PRO A 135 -2.30 -23.50 14.79
C PRO A 135 -2.74 -22.99 13.41
N VAL A 136 -4.01 -22.61 13.28
CA VAL A 136 -4.48 -21.92 12.07
C VAL A 136 -3.84 -20.55 12.07
N THR A 137 -2.81 -20.36 11.27
CA THR A 137 -2.32 -19.04 10.89
C THR A 137 -2.99 -18.66 9.59
N ASP A 138 -3.54 -17.46 9.50
CA ASP A 138 -3.90 -16.89 8.20
C ASP A 138 -2.65 -16.90 7.31
N PRO A 139 -2.79 -17.02 5.98
CA PRO A 139 -1.66 -16.82 5.09
C PRO A 139 -1.01 -15.49 5.45
N GLU A 140 0.32 -15.51 5.64
CA GLU A 140 1.06 -14.27 5.84
C GLU A 140 0.77 -13.36 4.65
N PRO A 141 0.31 -12.12 4.88
CA PRO A 141 -0.05 -11.25 3.79
C PRO A 141 1.21 -10.85 3.04
N THR A 142 1.06 -10.78 1.73
CA THR A 142 2.12 -10.53 0.77
C THR A 142 2.58 -9.08 0.80
N VAL A 143 3.88 -8.89 0.83
CA VAL A 143 4.53 -7.59 0.84
C VAL A 143 5.31 -7.41 -0.46
N MET A 144 4.92 -6.41 -1.26
CA MET A 144 5.69 -5.95 -2.40
C MET A 144 6.40 -4.65 -2.05
N VAL A 145 7.66 -4.55 -2.41
CA VAL A 145 8.39 -3.27 -2.44
C VAL A 145 8.46 -2.77 -3.88
N GLY A 146 7.98 -1.55 -4.13
CA GLY A 146 8.07 -0.87 -5.41
C GLY A 146 9.14 0.23 -5.39
N ILE A 147 10.07 0.21 -6.32
CA ILE A 147 11.17 1.18 -6.41
C ILE A 147 11.14 1.83 -7.80
N PRO A 148 10.77 3.12 -7.92
CA PRO A 148 10.95 3.86 -9.16
C PRO A 148 12.44 4.20 -9.34
N ALA A 149 13.01 3.93 -10.52
CA ALA A 149 14.42 4.13 -10.80
C ALA A 149 14.65 4.86 -12.13
N TYR A 150 15.62 5.78 -12.16
CA TYR A 150 16.08 6.45 -13.38
C TYR A 150 17.55 6.85 -13.27
N ASN A 151 18.43 6.14 -13.97
CA ASN A 151 19.89 6.27 -13.90
C ASN A 151 20.46 6.16 -12.46
N GLU A 152 20.11 5.07 -11.79
CA GLU A 152 20.46 4.77 -10.39
C GLU A 152 21.37 3.53 -10.27
N ALA A 153 22.14 3.21 -11.32
CA ALA A 153 22.99 2.01 -11.37
C ALA A 153 23.97 1.88 -10.18
N GLY A 154 24.36 3.01 -9.58
CA GLY A 154 25.28 3.04 -8.43
C GLY A 154 24.66 2.58 -7.11
N MET A 155 23.35 2.71 -6.93
CA MET A 155 22.67 2.48 -5.65
C MET A 155 21.58 1.41 -5.72
N ILE A 156 20.92 1.24 -6.87
CA ILE A 156 19.74 0.37 -6.97
C ILE A 156 19.99 -1.07 -6.49
N GLY A 157 21.19 -1.61 -6.74
CA GLY A 157 21.55 -2.97 -6.33
C GLY A 157 21.52 -3.15 -4.80
N SER A 158 22.12 -2.24 -4.04
CA SER A 158 22.15 -2.34 -2.56
C SER A 158 20.78 -2.08 -1.94
N VAL A 159 19.99 -1.19 -2.54
CA VAL A 159 18.60 -0.93 -2.11
C VAL A 159 17.74 -2.18 -2.32
N VAL A 160 17.84 -2.84 -3.47
CA VAL A 160 17.12 -4.08 -3.76
C VAL A 160 17.55 -5.19 -2.79
N GLU A 161 18.85 -5.40 -2.58
CA GLU A 161 19.35 -6.42 -1.66
C GLU A 161 18.81 -6.22 -0.24
N SER A 162 18.81 -4.98 0.25
CA SER A 162 18.32 -4.65 1.59
C SER A 162 16.80 -4.80 1.70
N ALA A 163 16.04 -4.37 0.69
CA ALA A 163 14.58 -4.49 0.68
C ALA A 163 14.09 -5.93 0.64
N ARG A 164 14.85 -6.83 0.00
CA ARG A 164 14.50 -8.26 -0.09
C ARG A 164 14.49 -8.99 1.26
N GLU A 165 15.10 -8.42 2.30
CA GLU A 165 15.00 -8.99 3.66
C GLU A 165 13.61 -8.83 4.27
N PHE A 166 12.81 -7.88 3.76
CA PHE A 166 11.53 -7.47 4.35
C PHE A 166 10.33 -7.58 3.38
N ALA A 167 10.55 -8.05 2.16
CA ALA A 167 9.53 -8.15 1.12
C ALA A 167 9.52 -9.51 0.42
N ASP A 168 8.34 -10.01 0.07
CA ASP A 168 8.18 -11.22 -0.75
C ASP A 168 8.61 -10.97 -2.20
N THR A 169 8.37 -9.75 -2.69
CA THR A 169 8.72 -9.32 -4.04
C THR A 169 9.27 -7.91 -4.02
N VAL A 170 10.40 -7.69 -4.70
CA VAL A 170 10.90 -6.35 -5.00
C VAL A 170 10.70 -6.09 -6.49
N LEU A 171 9.89 -5.09 -6.81
CA LEU A 171 9.60 -4.59 -8.13
C LEU A 171 10.36 -3.28 -8.35
N VAL A 172 11.25 -3.26 -9.33
CA VAL A 172 11.87 -2.02 -9.81
C VAL A 172 11.16 -1.59 -11.09
N VAL A 173 10.66 -0.37 -11.13
CA VAL A 173 10.15 0.25 -12.35
C VAL A 173 11.22 1.19 -12.88
N ASP A 174 11.86 0.78 -13.98
CA ASP A 174 12.85 1.58 -14.68
C ASP A 174 12.17 2.58 -15.62
N ASP A 175 12.40 3.87 -15.39
CA ASP A 175 11.81 4.97 -16.15
C ASP A 175 12.67 5.34 -17.38
N GLY A 176 13.09 4.34 -18.14
CA GLY A 176 13.87 4.49 -19.38
C GLY A 176 15.31 4.93 -19.13
N SER A 177 16.01 4.25 -18.22
CA SER A 177 17.42 4.53 -17.91
C SER A 177 18.34 4.30 -19.10
N THR A 178 19.49 4.97 -19.08
CA THR A 178 20.53 4.87 -20.12
C THR A 178 21.85 4.29 -19.62
N ASP A 179 21.90 3.95 -18.34
CA ASP A 179 23.01 3.31 -17.66
C ASP A 179 22.67 1.85 -17.28
N GLU A 180 23.47 1.22 -16.42
CA GLU A 180 23.34 -0.18 -16.02
C GLU A 180 22.28 -0.41 -14.90
N THR A 181 21.30 0.50 -14.74
CA THR A 181 20.28 0.42 -13.66
C THR A 181 19.49 -0.88 -13.72
N VAL A 182 19.03 -1.25 -14.91
CA VAL A 182 18.24 -2.47 -15.14
C VAL A 182 19.06 -3.71 -14.80
N GLU A 183 20.29 -3.80 -15.32
CA GLU A 183 21.18 -4.94 -15.08
C GLU A 183 21.52 -5.08 -13.59
N ALA A 184 21.80 -3.96 -12.91
CA ALA A 184 22.09 -3.95 -11.48
C ALA A 184 20.89 -4.42 -10.64
N ALA A 185 19.68 -3.95 -10.95
CA ALA A 185 18.45 -4.36 -10.26
C ALA A 185 18.14 -5.85 -10.47
N GLN A 186 18.26 -6.36 -11.70
CA GLN A 186 18.05 -7.77 -12.01
C GLN A 186 19.09 -8.66 -11.32
N ALA A 187 20.36 -8.25 -11.32
CA ALA A 187 21.45 -8.98 -10.65
C ALA A 187 21.23 -9.09 -9.13
N ALA A 188 20.66 -8.05 -8.51
CA ALA A 188 20.28 -8.03 -7.09
C ALA A 188 19.02 -8.87 -6.78
N GLY A 189 18.29 -9.32 -7.81
CA GLY A 189 17.14 -10.21 -7.69
C GLY A 189 15.77 -9.51 -7.68
N ALA A 190 15.69 -8.28 -8.18
CA ALA A 190 14.40 -7.62 -8.40
C ALA A 190 13.69 -8.15 -9.66
N THR A 191 12.36 -8.09 -9.63
CA THR A 191 11.56 -8.07 -10.87
C THR A 191 11.65 -6.67 -11.45
N VAL A 192 11.97 -6.54 -12.74
CA VAL A 192 12.12 -5.23 -13.38
C VAL A 192 11.04 -5.03 -14.44
N TYR A 193 10.40 -3.87 -14.40
CA TYR A 193 9.48 -3.39 -15.44
C TYR A 193 10.07 -2.12 -16.08
N GLU A 194 10.32 -2.16 -17.38
CA GLU A 194 11.03 -1.11 -18.11
C GLU A 194 10.06 -0.27 -18.95
N HIS A 195 10.16 1.05 -18.85
CA HIS A 195 9.52 1.98 -19.77
C HIS A 195 10.37 2.18 -21.03
N GLU A 196 9.72 2.28 -22.20
CA GLU A 196 10.42 2.54 -23.47
C GLU A 196 11.13 3.91 -23.51
N HIS A 197 10.64 4.86 -22.72
CA HIS A 197 11.18 6.20 -22.57
C HIS A 197 10.84 6.73 -21.18
N ASN A 198 11.59 7.73 -20.72
CA ASN A 198 11.30 8.42 -19.47
C ASN A 198 9.91 9.10 -19.52
N VAL A 199 8.98 8.59 -18.72
CA VAL A 199 7.63 9.16 -18.54
C VAL A 199 7.56 10.03 -17.29
N GLY A 200 8.49 9.86 -16.36
CA GLY A 200 8.61 10.62 -15.12
C GLY A 200 8.26 9.80 -13.89
N TYR A 201 8.64 10.34 -12.72
CA TYR A 201 8.44 9.70 -11.40
C TYR A 201 6.99 9.26 -11.14
N GLY A 202 6.01 10.10 -11.47
CA GLY A 202 4.60 9.76 -11.31
C GLY A 202 4.15 8.64 -12.24
N GLY A 203 4.67 8.60 -13.46
CA GLY A 203 4.42 7.50 -14.40
C GLY A 203 5.02 6.18 -13.90
N ALA A 204 6.22 6.23 -13.31
CA ALA A 204 6.82 5.06 -12.65
C ALA A 204 6.00 4.57 -11.45
N LEU A 205 5.53 5.49 -10.59
CA LEU A 205 4.63 5.14 -9.48
C LEU A 205 3.32 4.52 -9.96
N LYS A 206 2.72 5.04 -11.03
CA LYS A 206 1.50 4.47 -11.60
C LYS A 206 1.72 3.04 -12.07
N SER A 207 2.82 2.78 -12.77
CA SER A 207 3.20 1.43 -13.17
C SER A 207 3.42 0.52 -11.95
N ILE A 208 3.99 1.01 -10.85
CA ILE A 208 4.10 0.24 -9.60
C ILE A 208 2.71 -0.14 -9.08
N PHE A 209 1.77 0.80 -8.97
CA PHE A 209 0.41 0.50 -8.52
C PHE A 209 -0.30 -0.50 -9.42
N GLU A 210 -0.19 -0.35 -10.75
CA GLU A 210 -0.78 -1.29 -11.72
C GLU A 210 -0.21 -2.71 -11.57
N GLN A 211 1.10 -2.84 -11.34
CA GLN A 211 1.74 -4.15 -11.20
C GLN A 211 1.44 -4.80 -9.84
N ALA A 212 1.36 -4.00 -8.77
CA ALA A 212 0.94 -4.47 -7.45
C ALA A 212 -0.52 -4.96 -7.46
N ASP A 213 -1.42 -4.22 -8.11
CA ASP A 213 -2.83 -4.60 -8.28
C ASP A 213 -2.97 -5.90 -9.08
N ARG A 214 -2.23 -6.05 -10.19
CA ARG A 214 -2.21 -7.28 -10.99
C ARG A 214 -1.67 -8.51 -10.24
N SER A 215 -0.89 -8.30 -9.19
CA SER A 215 -0.27 -9.38 -8.41
C SER A 215 -1.06 -9.72 -7.14
N ASP A 216 -2.25 -9.13 -6.96
CA ASP A 216 -3.08 -9.29 -5.76
C ASP A 216 -2.30 -9.04 -4.45
N THR A 217 -1.40 -8.05 -4.47
CA THR A 217 -0.55 -7.73 -3.31
C THR A 217 -1.35 -7.15 -2.15
N ASP A 218 -1.11 -7.65 -0.94
CA ASP A 218 -1.81 -7.17 0.27
C ASP A 218 -1.25 -5.81 0.75
N TYR A 219 0.08 -5.67 0.74
CA TYR A 219 0.79 -4.46 1.13
C TYR A 219 1.85 -4.06 0.09
N LEU A 220 1.73 -2.85 -0.44
CA LEU A 220 2.75 -2.24 -1.29
C LEU A 220 3.52 -1.20 -0.48
N VAL A 221 4.83 -1.32 -0.42
CA VAL A 221 5.71 -0.29 0.13
C VAL A 221 6.54 0.33 -0.97
N VAL A 222 6.43 1.64 -1.14
CA VAL A 222 7.24 2.40 -2.10
C VAL A 222 8.41 3.04 -1.36
N LEU A 223 9.62 2.94 -1.91
CA LEU A 223 10.79 3.71 -1.48
C LEU A 223 11.66 4.13 -2.66
N ASP A 224 12.43 5.21 -2.48
CA ASP A 224 13.27 5.78 -3.53
C ASP A 224 14.55 4.95 -3.76
N ALA A 225 15.06 4.97 -5.00
CA ALA A 225 16.24 4.21 -5.43
C ALA A 225 17.60 4.75 -4.93
N ASP A 226 17.61 5.91 -4.27
CA ASP A 226 18.83 6.63 -3.86
C ASP A 226 19.45 6.10 -2.55
N GLY A 227 18.79 5.17 -1.88
CA GLY A 227 19.25 4.55 -0.63
C GLY A 227 19.17 5.44 0.61
N GLN A 228 18.46 6.58 0.55
CA GLN A 228 18.30 7.47 1.72
C GLN A 228 17.36 6.90 2.78
N HIS A 229 16.45 6.00 2.40
CA HIS A 229 15.52 5.34 3.31
C HIS A 229 16.08 3.98 3.73
N ASP A 230 16.01 3.66 5.02
CA ASP A 230 16.37 2.35 5.54
C ASP A 230 15.21 1.36 5.34
N PRO A 231 15.36 0.30 4.51
CA PRO A 231 14.33 -0.71 4.33
C PRO A 231 13.97 -1.47 5.62
N SER A 232 14.78 -1.41 6.68
CA SER A 232 14.48 -2.03 7.97
C SER A 232 13.26 -1.44 8.69
N ASP A 233 12.80 -0.26 8.25
CA ASP A 233 11.57 0.38 8.72
C ASP A 233 10.29 -0.23 8.08
N ILE A 234 10.40 -0.99 6.98
CA ILE A 234 9.27 -1.61 6.25
C ILE A 234 8.32 -2.40 7.19
N PRO A 235 8.81 -3.27 8.09
CA PRO A 235 7.95 -4.02 9.00
C PRO A 235 7.14 -3.11 9.95
N GLU A 236 7.69 -1.97 10.38
CA GLU A 236 6.97 -1.04 11.25
C GLU A 236 5.89 -0.27 10.49
N LEU A 237 6.12 0.10 9.22
CA LEU A 237 5.09 0.68 8.35
C LEU A 237 3.90 -0.28 8.21
N ILE A 238 4.17 -1.55 7.89
CA ILE A 238 3.14 -2.57 7.71
C ILE A 238 2.42 -2.86 9.02
N LYS A 239 3.16 -2.97 10.14
CA LYS A 239 2.56 -3.17 11.47
C LYS A 239 1.63 -2.00 11.82
N ARG A 240 2.08 -0.77 11.63
CA ARG A 240 1.27 0.43 11.87
C ARG A 240 0.02 0.46 10.98
N GLN A 241 0.16 0.00 9.74
CA GLN A 241 -0.94 -0.10 8.79
C GLN A 241 -2.02 -1.05 9.32
N ARG A 242 -1.62 -2.26 9.73
CA ARG A 242 -2.52 -3.26 10.34
C ARG A 242 -3.17 -2.77 11.63
N GLU A 243 -2.42 -2.09 12.50
CA GLU A 243 -2.94 -1.66 13.80
C GLU A 243 -3.94 -0.51 13.72
N SER A 244 -3.92 0.26 12.64
CA SER A 244 -4.83 1.41 12.45
C SER A 244 -5.85 1.27 11.35
N ASP A 245 -5.82 0.17 10.61
CA ASP A 245 -6.63 -0.01 9.40
C ASP A 245 -6.45 1.17 8.42
N ALA A 246 -5.24 1.74 8.36
CA ALA A 246 -4.96 2.90 7.52
C ALA A 246 -4.73 2.49 6.06
N GLU A 247 -5.37 3.14 5.11
CA GLU A 247 -5.13 2.83 3.69
C GLU A 247 -3.74 3.27 3.24
N ILE A 248 -3.17 4.31 3.87
CA ILE A 248 -1.82 4.82 3.59
C ILE A 248 -1.05 5.03 4.91
N VAL A 249 0.20 4.58 4.94
CA VAL A 249 1.14 4.88 6.03
C VAL A 249 2.35 5.60 5.45
N ILE A 250 2.76 6.71 6.07
CA ILE A 250 3.87 7.55 5.60
C ILE A 250 5.03 7.49 6.59
N GLY A 251 6.25 7.23 6.09
CA GLY A 251 7.48 7.43 6.84
C GLY A 251 7.72 8.92 7.07
N ASN A 252 7.67 9.35 8.32
CA ASN A 252 7.77 10.75 8.74
C ASN A 252 9.17 11.07 9.29
N ARG A 253 9.93 11.87 8.53
CA ARG A 253 11.29 12.32 8.90
C ARG A 253 11.34 13.44 9.95
N PHE A 254 10.19 14.02 10.28
CA PHE A 254 10.08 15.17 11.20
C PHE A 254 9.61 14.78 12.60
N ASP A 255 9.45 13.49 12.87
CA ASP A 255 9.14 13.04 14.22
C ASP A 255 10.31 13.28 15.17
N GLU A 256 10.03 13.53 16.45
CA GLU A 256 11.07 13.84 17.45
C GLU A 256 11.96 12.63 17.74
N SER A 257 11.47 11.41 17.46
CA SER A 257 12.24 10.17 17.57
C SER A 257 13.07 9.84 16.33
N ALA A 258 12.98 10.62 15.24
CA ALA A 258 13.78 10.40 14.04
C ALA A 258 15.17 11.04 14.18
N GLU A 259 16.23 10.27 13.93
CA GLU A 259 17.62 10.75 13.99
C GLU A 259 18.04 11.40 12.66
N THR A 260 17.34 12.45 12.23
CA THR A 260 17.60 13.09 10.93
C THR A 260 18.36 14.42 11.08
N GLU A 261 19.64 14.45 10.70
CA GLU A 261 20.45 15.69 10.66
C GLU A 261 20.14 16.52 9.40
N MET A 262 19.10 17.38 9.49
CA MET A 262 18.68 18.21 8.38
C MET A 262 19.18 19.67 8.48
N PRO A 263 19.76 20.24 7.40
CA PRO A 263 20.07 21.67 7.35
C PRO A 263 18.82 22.54 7.55
N LEU A 264 18.96 23.65 8.31
CA LEU A 264 17.85 24.53 8.69
C LEU A 264 17.05 25.08 7.49
N TYR A 265 17.71 25.38 6.37
CA TYR A 265 17.05 25.89 5.18
C TYR A 265 16.13 24.84 4.53
N ARG A 266 16.56 23.57 4.50
CA ARG A 266 15.77 22.45 3.98
C ARG A 266 14.58 22.19 4.90
N ARG A 267 14.80 22.25 6.22
CA ARG A 267 13.73 22.14 7.22
C ARG A 267 12.65 23.21 7.06
N PHE A 268 13.05 24.46 6.85
CA PHE A 268 12.09 25.55 6.60
C PHE A 268 11.34 25.39 5.28
N GLY A 269 12.04 24.97 4.22
CA GLY A 269 11.45 24.73 2.92
C GLY A 269 10.39 23.62 2.96
N LEU A 270 10.72 22.45 3.54
CA LEU A 270 9.79 21.34 3.69
C LEU A 270 8.62 21.68 4.62
N PHE A 271 8.86 22.42 5.71
CA PHE A 271 7.77 22.94 6.54
C PHE A 271 6.78 23.78 5.74
N THR A 272 7.28 24.63 4.83
CA THR A 272 6.45 25.49 3.98
C THR A 272 5.62 24.65 3.00
N VAL A 273 6.26 23.68 2.33
CA VAL A 273 5.56 22.74 1.43
C VAL A 273 4.48 21.98 2.19
N ASN A 274 4.82 21.36 3.33
CA ASN A 274 3.87 20.60 4.14
C ASN A 274 2.70 21.47 4.62
N LEU A 275 2.94 22.73 5.00
CA LEU A 275 1.87 23.66 5.35
C LEU A 275 0.94 23.91 4.16
N MET A 276 1.49 24.21 2.99
CA MET A 276 0.70 24.54 1.80
C MET A 276 -0.09 23.34 1.29
N THR A 277 0.50 22.15 1.27
CA THR A 277 -0.20 20.90 0.91
C THR A 277 -1.34 20.57 1.88
N ASN A 278 -1.14 20.70 3.19
CA ASN A 278 -2.25 20.48 4.13
C ASN A 278 -3.38 21.50 3.94
N LEU A 279 -3.04 22.78 3.71
CA LEU A 279 -4.04 23.80 3.44
C LEU A 279 -4.80 23.52 2.13
N SER A 280 -4.13 23.03 1.08
CA SER A 280 -4.79 22.71 -0.20
C SER A 280 -5.74 21.52 -0.08
N LEU A 281 -5.44 20.57 0.81
CA LEU A 281 -6.31 19.47 1.20
C LEU A 281 -7.45 19.91 2.14
N GLY A 282 -7.55 21.19 2.50
CA GLY A 282 -8.56 21.69 3.44
C GLY A 282 -8.32 21.32 4.89
N ILE A 283 -7.11 20.88 5.23
CA ILE A 283 -6.71 20.48 6.58
C ILE A 283 -6.14 21.70 7.31
N PHE A 284 -6.99 22.31 8.14
CA PHE A 284 -6.63 23.49 8.95
C PHE A 284 -6.26 23.15 10.39
N THR A 285 -6.63 21.95 10.86
CA THR A 285 -6.46 21.53 12.25
C THR A 285 -5.18 20.72 12.45
N PRO A 286 -4.41 20.95 13.53
CA PRO A 286 -3.19 20.21 13.82
C PRO A 286 -3.38 18.70 14.00
N THR A 287 -4.58 18.25 14.38
CA THR A 287 -4.87 16.85 14.70
C THR A 287 -4.88 15.92 13.50
N ASN A 288 -5.19 16.44 12.31
CA ASN A 288 -5.29 15.65 11.08
C ASN A 288 -4.19 16.03 10.08
N ARG A 289 -3.20 16.81 10.54
CA ARG A 289 -2.14 17.33 9.69
C ARG A 289 -1.14 16.22 9.38
N ILE A 290 -0.89 15.99 8.10
CA ILE A 290 0.19 15.12 7.62
C ILE A 290 1.50 15.88 7.82
N ARG A 291 2.41 15.34 8.63
CA ARG A 291 3.66 16.00 9.01
C ARG A 291 4.70 15.95 7.90
N ASP A 292 4.73 14.86 7.14
CA ASP A 292 5.67 14.69 6.01
C ASP A 292 4.97 14.37 4.68
N THR A 293 4.42 15.40 4.03
CA THR A 293 3.67 15.23 2.77
C THR A 293 4.56 14.87 1.58
N GLN A 294 5.88 14.99 1.72
CA GLN A 294 6.85 14.84 0.63
C GLN A 294 7.69 13.57 0.78
N SER A 295 7.41 12.73 1.77
CA SER A 295 8.10 11.46 1.91
C SER A 295 7.74 10.51 0.77
N GLY A 296 8.76 9.98 0.09
CA GLY A 296 8.63 8.91 -0.90
C GLY A 296 8.41 7.54 -0.25
N PHE A 297 8.75 7.40 1.04
CA PHE A 297 8.60 6.15 1.77
C PHE A 297 7.19 5.97 2.34
N ARG A 298 6.38 5.15 1.66
CA ARG A 298 4.95 4.98 1.97
C ARG A 298 4.50 3.55 1.81
N ALA A 299 3.63 3.09 2.69
CA ALA A 299 2.93 1.80 2.58
C ALA A 299 1.46 2.01 2.19
N TYR A 300 0.93 1.12 1.37
CA TYR A 300 -0.41 1.17 0.79
C TYR A 300 -1.10 -0.18 1.01
N SER A 301 -2.34 -0.12 1.48
CA SER A 301 -3.21 -1.29 1.58
C SER A 301 -3.70 -1.74 0.21
N GLN A 302 -4.18 -2.97 0.09
CA GLN A 302 -4.85 -3.48 -1.11
C GLN A 302 -5.93 -2.52 -1.65
N ALA A 303 -6.76 -1.94 -0.78
CA ALA A 303 -7.78 -0.97 -1.19
C ALA A 303 -7.16 0.29 -1.83
N ALA A 304 -6.09 0.82 -1.23
CA ALA A 304 -5.35 1.95 -1.79
C ALA A 304 -4.72 1.59 -3.14
N ILE A 305 -4.06 0.42 -3.23
CA ILE A 305 -3.42 -0.07 -4.45
C ILE A 305 -4.42 -0.10 -5.62
N SER A 306 -5.54 -0.79 -5.47
CA SER A 306 -6.53 -0.93 -6.55
C SER A 306 -7.15 0.41 -6.97
N SER A 307 -7.39 1.30 -6.00
CA SER A 307 -7.93 2.63 -6.29
C SER A 307 -6.92 3.53 -7.03
N LEU A 308 -5.64 3.52 -6.63
CA LEU A 308 -4.60 4.32 -7.25
C LEU A 308 -4.21 3.77 -8.63
N ALA A 309 -4.22 2.45 -8.81
CA ALA A 309 -3.97 1.81 -10.11
C ALA A 309 -5.03 2.19 -11.17
N SER A 310 -6.26 2.46 -10.74
CA SER A 310 -7.37 2.85 -11.62
C SER A 310 -7.55 4.36 -11.77
N ASP A 311 -6.79 5.17 -11.03
CA ASP A 311 -6.91 6.63 -11.06
C ASP A 311 -6.11 7.24 -12.20
N SER A 312 -6.82 7.75 -13.21
CA SER A 312 -6.21 8.46 -14.34
C SER A 312 -5.78 9.89 -14.01
N SER A 313 -6.11 10.41 -12.83
CA SER A 313 -5.81 11.78 -12.41
C SER A 313 -4.44 11.94 -11.74
N ILE A 314 -3.76 10.83 -11.42
CA ILE A 314 -2.37 10.85 -10.95
C ILE A 314 -1.49 11.26 -12.13
N GLY A 315 -0.87 12.44 -12.03
CA GLY A 315 0.03 12.96 -13.05
C GLY A 315 1.34 12.18 -13.14
N ASP A 316 2.04 12.31 -14.28
CA ASP A 316 3.25 11.52 -14.57
C ASP A 316 4.52 12.07 -13.89
N ARG A 317 4.45 13.18 -13.15
CA ARG A 317 5.63 13.93 -12.66
C ARG A 317 5.71 13.91 -11.13
N MET A 318 6.53 14.80 -10.56
CA MET A 318 6.77 14.87 -9.11
C MET A 318 5.53 15.24 -8.29
N ASP A 319 4.51 15.82 -8.93
CA ASP A 319 3.22 16.15 -8.32
C ASP A 319 2.39 14.91 -7.94
N ALA A 320 2.78 13.73 -8.43
CA ALA A 320 2.15 12.45 -8.06
C ALA A 320 2.07 12.25 -6.54
N SER A 321 3.11 12.62 -5.79
CA SER A 321 3.12 12.53 -4.32
C SER A 321 1.99 13.34 -3.67
N THR A 322 1.67 14.51 -4.24
CA THR A 322 0.56 15.38 -3.81
C THR A 322 -0.79 14.89 -4.36
N ASN A 323 -0.83 14.37 -5.59
CA ASN A 323 -2.04 13.78 -6.19
C ASN A 323 -2.53 12.55 -5.39
N ILE A 324 -1.61 11.69 -4.92
CA ILE A 324 -1.93 10.55 -4.06
C ILE A 324 -2.61 11.00 -2.77
N LEU A 325 -2.16 12.11 -2.16
CA LEU A 325 -2.80 12.65 -0.95
C LEU A 325 -4.17 13.26 -1.25
N TYR A 326 -4.35 13.90 -2.42
CA TYR A 326 -5.65 14.38 -2.86
C TYR A 326 -6.62 13.21 -3.12
N HIS A 327 -6.15 12.16 -3.79
CA HIS A 327 -6.89 10.92 -4.01
C HIS A 327 -7.32 10.31 -2.68
N ALA A 328 -6.41 10.18 -1.72
CA ALA A 328 -6.70 9.69 -0.38
C ALA A 328 -7.76 10.53 0.33
N HIS A 329 -7.63 11.86 0.31
CA HIS A 329 -8.61 12.78 0.88
C HIS A 329 -9.99 12.63 0.21
N SER A 330 -10.03 12.50 -1.13
CA SER A 330 -11.28 12.38 -1.89
C SER A 330 -12.02 11.06 -1.63
N ASN A 331 -11.29 9.98 -1.35
CA ASN A 331 -11.85 8.66 -1.01
C ASN A 331 -12.06 8.47 0.50
N GLY A 332 -11.71 9.47 1.33
CA GLY A 332 -11.88 9.39 2.78
C GLY A 332 -10.93 8.41 3.47
N TYR A 333 -9.76 8.18 2.88
CA TYR A 333 -8.74 7.27 3.40
C TYR A 333 -8.11 7.79 4.69
N GLN A 334 -7.83 6.86 5.59
CA GLN A 334 -7.04 7.08 6.79
C GLN A 334 -5.55 7.06 6.45
N ILE A 335 -4.85 8.07 6.96
CA ILE A 335 -3.41 8.21 6.80
C ILE A 335 -2.77 8.14 8.18
N ALA A 336 -1.85 7.19 8.35
CA ALA A 336 -1.02 7.08 9.55
C ALA A 336 0.43 7.48 9.25
N GLU A 337 1.19 7.82 10.29
CA GLU A 337 2.60 8.16 10.17
C GLU A 337 3.43 7.27 11.11
N VAL A 338 4.61 6.86 10.63
CA VAL A 338 5.64 6.14 11.38
C VAL A 338 6.93 6.97 11.34
N PRO A 339 7.62 7.21 12.46
CA PRO A 339 8.94 7.84 12.44
C PRO A 339 9.90 7.02 11.57
N THR A 340 10.60 7.68 10.64
CA THR A 340 11.64 7.04 9.82
C THR A 340 12.90 7.89 9.85
N THR A 341 14.06 7.24 9.79
CA THR A 341 15.36 7.91 9.74
C THR A 341 15.83 8.00 8.29
N ILE A 342 16.26 9.19 7.87
CA ILE A 342 16.77 9.42 6.53
C ILE A 342 18.25 9.75 6.61
N ASP A 343 19.06 8.96 5.90
CA ASP A 343 20.48 9.23 5.75
C ASP A 343 20.71 10.20 4.58
N TYR A 344 21.24 11.38 4.89
CA TYR A 344 21.57 12.40 3.89
C TYR A 344 23.04 12.38 3.45
N ASP A 345 23.88 11.51 4.03
CA ASP A 345 25.29 11.34 3.69
C ASP A 345 25.52 10.28 2.60
N VAL A 346 24.44 9.69 2.06
CA VAL A 346 24.52 8.79 0.90
C VAL A 346 25.01 9.59 -0.31
N GLU A 347 26.25 9.36 -0.72
CA GLU A 347 26.97 10.06 -1.81
C GLU A 347 26.36 9.78 -3.19
N ALA A 348 25.15 10.27 -3.45
CA ALA A 348 24.63 10.43 -4.80
C ALA A 348 24.86 11.88 -5.26
N SER A 349 26.05 12.11 -5.84
CA SER A 349 26.39 13.20 -6.77
C SER A 349 26.05 14.65 -6.35
N ASN A 350 27.07 15.42 -5.92
CA ASN A 350 27.38 16.74 -6.51
C ASN A 350 28.68 17.34 -5.92
N ASN A 351 29.70 17.48 -6.77
CA ASN A 351 30.94 18.23 -6.51
C ASN A 351 30.69 19.76 -6.52
N LEU A 352 29.68 20.25 -5.80
CA LEU A 352 29.38 21.67 -5.66
C LEU A 352 29.50 22.06 -4.18
N GLY A 353 30.12 23.21 -3.91
CA GLY A 353 30.38 23.62 -2.53
C GLY A 353 29.10 23.64 -1.68
N PRO A 354 29.18 23.46 -0.35
CA PRO A 354 28.01 23.32 0.54
C PRO A 354 26.96 24.43 0.39
N VAL A 355 27.39 25.64 0.01
CA VAL A 355 26.53 26.82 -0.21
C VAL A 355 25.80 26.77 -1.56
N GLU A 356 26.46 26.32 -2.63
CA GLU A 356 25.85 26.20 -3.96
C GLU A 356 24.82 25.06 -3.97
N HIS A 357 25.11 23.97 -3.28
CA HIS A 357 24.16 22.88 -3.08
C HIS A 357 22.92 23.36 -2.31
N GLY A 358 23.13 24.08 -1.19
CA GLY A 358 22.02 24.64 -0.40
C GLY A 358 21.14 25.62 -1.19
N LEU A 359 21.72 26.51 -2.00
CA LEU A 359 20.97 27.44 -2.85
C LEU A 359 20.18 26.73 -3.95
N THR A 360 20.75 25.69 -4.54
CA THR A 360 20.08 24.87 -5.56
C THR A 360 18.86 24.16 -4.95
N LEU A 361 19.01 23.62 -3.75
CA LEU A 361 17.93 23.00 -2.98
C LEU A 361 16.80 23.97 -2.64
N VAL A 362 17.13 25.15 -2.12
CA VAL A 362 16.12 26.19 -1.86
C VAL A 362 15.41 26.59 -3.16
N GLY A 363 16.15 26.77 -4.25
CA GLY A 363 15.58 27.08 -5.56
C GLY A 363 14.63 25.99 -6.05
N ASN A 364 14.98 24.72 -5.85
CA ASN A 364 14.12 23.59 -6.21
C ASN A 364 12.85 23.58 -5.37
N ILE A 365 12.95 23.77 -4.05
CA ILE A 365 11.78 23.85 -3.16
C ILE A 365 10.86 25.01 -3.57
N ILE A 366 11.41 26.19 -3.86
CA ILE A 366 10.61 27.33 -4.32
C ILE A 366 9.89 27.00 -5.63
N ARG A 367 10.59 26.38 -6.59
CA ARG A 367 9.98 25.95 -7.86
C ARG A 367 8.89 24.90 -7.64
N THR A 368 9.07 23.97 -6.71
CA THR A 368 8.04 22.98 -6.35
C THR A 368 6.81 23.68 -5.78
N VAL A 369 6.99 24.59 -4.81
CA VAL A 369 5.87 25.36 -4.24
C VAL A 369 5.17 26.22 -5.29
N GLU A 370 5.93 26.87 -6.18
CA GLU A 370 5.40 27.70 -7.26
C GLU A 370 4.56 26.89 -8.26
N ARG A 371 5.00 25.66 -8.58
CA ARG A 371 4.28 24.77 -9.50
C ARG A 371 3.05 24.14 -8.86
N GLU A 372 3.20 23.58 -7.65
CA GLU A 372 2.13 22.83 -7.01
C GLU A 372 1.07 23.74 -6.36
N HIS A 373 1.47 24.89 -5.82
CA HIS A 373 0.57 25.76 -5.03
C HIS A 373 0.63 27.26 -5.44
N PRO A 374 0.49 27.61 -6.73
CA PRO A 374 0.63 29.00 -7.20
C PRO A 374 -0.38 29.97 -6.57
N ILE A 375 -1.62 29.51 -6.32
CA ILE A 375 -2.66 30.33 -5.67
C ILE A 375 -2.30 30.66 -4.23
N MET A 376 -1.77 29.69 -3.46
CA MET A 376 -1.39 29.95 -2.08
C MET A 376 -0.12 30.80 -1.99
N LEU A 377 0.81 30.64 -2.94
CA LEU A 377 2.07 31.40 -2.95
C LEU A 377 1.88 32.86 -3.37
N LEU A 378 1.10 33.13 -4.42
CA LEU A 378 0.96 34.47 -5.01
C LEU A 378 -0.46 35.04 -4.89
N GLY A 379 -1.47 34.19 -5.05
CA GLY A 379 -2.88 34.58 -5.01
C GLY A 379 -3.31 35.13 -3.65
N VAL A 380 -3.19 34.32 -2.59
CA VAL A 380 -3.62 34.69 -1.23
C VAL A 380 -2.86 35.92 -0.70
N PRO A 381 -1.52 35.99 -0.77
CA PRO A 381 -0.80 37.21 -0.40
C PRO A 381 -1.19 38.42 -1.25
N GLY A 382 -1.47 38.20 -2.55
CA GLY A 382 -1.98 39.23 -3.45
C GLY A 382 -3.30 39.83 -2.96
N VAL A 383 -4.28 38.99 -2.60
CA VAL A 383 -5.56 39.45 -2.02
C VAL A 383 -5.34 40.19 -0.70
N CYS A 384 -4.47 39.69 0.18
CA CYS A 384 -4.12 40.38 1.43
C CYS A 384 -3.52 41.77 1.16
N PHE A 385 -2.65 41.91 0.16
CA PHE A 385 -2.07 43.19 -0.22
C PHE A 385 -3.12 44.17 -0.75
N VAL A 386 -4.10 43.69 -1.51
CA VAL A 386 -5.25 44.49 -1.94
C VAL A 386 -6.07 44.98 -0.73
N LEU A 387 -6.34 44.10 0.24
CA LEU A 387 -7.06 44.47 1.46
C LEU A 387 -6.30 45.53 2.28
N VAL A 388 -4.98 45.38 2.44
CA VAL A 388 -4.12 46.39 3.08
C VAL A 388 -4.15 47.69 2.28
N GLY A 389 -4.12 47.61 0.94
CA GLY A 389 -4.29 48.75 0.05
C GLY A 389 -5.59 49.53 0.32
N PHE A 390 -6.72 48.82 0.47
CA PHE A 390 -8.00 49.43 0.81
C PHE A 390 -8.04 50.04 2.21
N VAL A 391 -7.34 49.46 3.19
CA VAL A 391 -7.18 50.08 4.52
C VAL A 391 -6.46 51.42 4.39
N PHE A 392 -5.37 51.49 3.63
CA PHE A 392 -4.68 52.76 3.38
C PHE A 392 -5.54 53.75 2.57
N THR A 393 -6.34 53.28 1.61
CA THR A 393 -7.31 54.13 0.90
C THR A 393 -8.30 54.76 1.87
N TYR A 394 -8.88 53.95 2.77
CA TYR A 394 -9.80 54.41 3.79
C TYR A 394 -9.14 55.43 4.73
N LEU A 395 -7.92 55.16 5.20
CA LEU A 395 -7.16 56.08 6.03
C LEU A 395 -6.86 57.40 5.31
N THR A 396 -6.52 57.37 4.02
CA THR A 396 -6.33 58.58 3.20
C THR A 396 -7.61 59.41 3.14
N MET A 397 -8.74 58.77 2.84
CA MET A 397 -10.04 59.45 2.71
C MET A 397 -10.49 60.04 4.05
N PHE A 398 -10.39 59.25 5.13
CA PHE A 398 -10.79 59.67 6.47
C PHE A 398 -9.99 60.89 6.95
N ASN A 399 -8.65 60.85 6.81
CA ASN A 399 -7.80 61.98 7.17
C ASN A 399 -8.12 63.21 6.32
N TYR A 400 -8.26 63.06 5.01
CA TYR A 400 -8.61 64.17 4.12
C TYR A 400 -9.93 64.86 4.52
N LEU A 401 -10.96 64.07 4.86
CA LEU A 401 -12.25 64.60 5.31
C LEU A 401 -12.18 65.32 6.66
N GLN A 402 -11.27 64.92 7.56
CA GLN A 402 -11.12 65.54 8.88
C GLN A 402 -10.20 66.77 8.89
N SER A 403 -9.04 66.69 8.24
CA SER A 403 -8.00 67.72 8.31
C SER A 403 -8.03 68.69 7.11
N GLY A 404 -8.72 68.33 6.02
CA GLY A 404 -8.65 69.04 4.74
C GLY A 404 -7.29 68.93 4.03
N THR A 405 -6.33 68.20 4.61
CA THR A 405 -4.99 67.99 4.06
C THR A 405 -4.90 66.60 3.45
N PHE A 406 -4.30 66.49 2.26
CA PHE A 406 -4.16 65.21 1.57
C PHE A 406 -2.94 64.45 2.09
N PRO A 407 -3.10 63.29 2.75
CA PRO A 407 -1.99 62.55 3.33
C PRO A 407 -1.27 61.72 2.25
N LEU A 408 -0.34 62.36 1.54
CA LEU A 408 0.36 61.77 0.38
C LEU A 408 0.98 60.39 0.67
N GLY A 409 1.57 60.19 1.86
CA GLY A 409 2.18 58.91 2.24
C GLY A 409 1.19 57.74 2.24
N HIS A 410 -0.01 57.93 2.79
CA HIS A 410 -1.06 56.90 2.81
C HIS A 410 -1.59 56.62 1.40
N ALA A 411 -1.73 57.67 0.57
CA ALA A 411 -2.17 57.52 -0.82
C ALA A 411 -1.17 56.73 -1.68
N LEU A 412 0.14 56.99 -1.50
CA LEU A 412 1.19 56.24 -2.17
C LEU A 412 1.23 54.78 -1.70
N ALA A 413 1.18 54.54 -0.38
CA ALA A 413 1.13 53.19 0.17
C ALA A 413 -0.09 52.41 -0.35
N SER A 414 -1.28 53.04 -0.34
CA SER A 414 -2.51 52.49 -0.89
C SER A 414 -2.33 52.05 -2.34
N THR A 415 -1.76 52.91 -3.18
CA THR A 415 -1.59 52.63 -4.62
C THR A 415 -0.62 51.48 -4.83
N THR A 416 0.53 51.49 -4.15
CA THR A 416 1.55 50.43 -4.25
C THR A 416 0.99 49.08 -3.82
N PHE A 417 0.40 48.98 -2.62
CA PHE A 417 -0.15 47.72 -2.12
C PHE A 417 -1.27 47.18 -3.00
N THR A 418 -2.15 48.07 -3.49
CA THR A 418 -3.27 47.65 -4.37
C THR A 418 -2.75 47.12 -5.70
N ILE A 419 -1.84 47.84 -6.37
CA ILE A 419 -1.30 47.42 -7.68
C ILE A 419 -0.49 46.13 -7.53
N THR A 420 0.42 46.06 -6.57
CA THR A 420 1.23 44.86 -6.33
C THR A 420 0.33 43.67 -5.98
N GLY A 421 -0.70 43.87 -5.15
CA GLY A 421 -1.65 42.83 -4.78
C GLY A 421 -2.47 42.31 -5.96
N ILE A 422 -2.96 43.20 -6.83
CA ILE A 422 -3.66 42.83 -8.07
C ILE A 422 -2.74 42.02 -8.99
N LEU A 423 -1.51 42.50 -9.25
CA LEU A 423 -0.56 41.82 -10.12
C LEU A 423 -0.18 40.43 -9.59
N ALA A 424 0.05 40.31 -8.28
CA ALA A 424 0.32 39.02 -7.65
C ALA A 424 -0.87 38.06 -7.75
N SER A 425 -2.09 38.57 -7.53
CA SER A 425 -3.32 37.77 -7.64
C SER A 425 -3.53 37.23 -9.04
N PHE A 426 -3.39 38.09 -10.06
CA PHE A 426 -3.51 37.66 -11.46
C PHE A 426 -2.40 36.69 -11.85
N THR A 427 -1.16 36.93 -11.44
CA THR A 427 -0.05 36.00 -11.70
C THR A 427 -0.34 34.62 -11.09
N GLY A 428 -0.81 34.56 -9.84
CA GLY A 428 -1.18 33.31 -9.18
C GLY A 428 -2.30 32.55 -9.92
N ILE A 429 -3.33 33.27 -10.40
CA ILE A 429 -4.43 32.67 -11.18
C ILE A 429 -3.93 32.17 -12.54
N ILE A 430 -3.10 32.95 -13.24
CA ILE A 430 -2.54 32.57 -14.54
C ILE A 430 -1.67 31.33 -14.41
N LEU A 431 -0.77 31.28 -13.41
CA LEU A 431 0.08 30.12 -13.18
C LEU A 431 -0.75 28.87 -12.87
N HIS A 432 -1.77 28.99 -12.02
CA HIS A 432 -2.66 27.87 -11.73
C HIS A 432 -3.44 27.40 -12.97
N SER A 433 -3.94 28.34 -13.77
CA SER A 433 -4.63 28.00 -15.01
C SER A 433 -3.71 27.32 -16.01
N LEU A 434 -2.46 27.74 -16.12
CA LEU A 434 -1.50 27.10 -17.02
C LEU A 434 -1.18 25.67 -16.60
N GLU A 435 -1.15 25.40 -15.29
CA GLU A 435 -0.92 24.05 -14.78
C GLU A 435 -2.07 23.11 -15.12
N LEU A 436 -3.32 23.54 -14.90
CA LEU A 436 -4.52 22.76 -15.24
C LEU A 436 -4.65 22.42 -16.74
N TYR A 437 -4.06 23.22 -17.63
CA TYR A 437 -4.09 22.99 -19.08
C TYR A 437 -2.89 22.20 -19.61
N ARG A 438 -1.92 21.88 -18.74
CA ARG A 438 -0.73 21.11 -19.10
C ARG A 438 -0.91 19.61 -18.86
N GLN A 439 -1.83 19.26 -17.97
CA GLN A 439 -2.45 17.93 -17.86
C GLN A 439 -3.42 17.73 -19.02
#